data_AF-A0A2P6NSX2-F1
#
_entry.id   AF-A0A2P6NSX2-F1
#
_cell.length_a   1.000
_cell.length_b   1.000
_cell.length_c   1.000
_cell.angle_alpha   90.00
_cell.angle_beta   90.00
_cell.angle_gamma   90.00
#
_symmetry.space_group_name_H-M   'P 1'
#
loop_
_entity.id
_entity.type
_entity.pdbx_description
1 polymer ?
#
loop_
_entity_poly.entity_id
_entity_poly.type
_entity_poly.pdbx_seq_one_letter_code
_entity_poly.pdbx_strand_id
1 'polypeptide(L)'
;MQQDHFTFRHSNKEYVVDTQQPIDLSLPVNSNEDQLSAFYLPSATFKAFEAGSYIGDVRRGGSTNCEEVKFCPHGNGTHTECVGHITKRRIAVDQVIRGRCSLVPALLITVSPETISSSGDEYGAAHSDDDKVISSRSVRAAFEQTIVDGFIPRAIVIRTTPNGEPKRTGKYSGNNPPYLTPATAQYLSKDLNVEHLLLDLPR
;
A
#
# COMPACT_ATOMS: atom_id res chain seq x y z
N MET A 1 -3.89 -23.07 -23.67
CA MET A 1 -2.55 -22.90 -23.10
C MET A 1 -2.59 -21.65 -22.24
N GLN A 2 -2.41 -21.78 -20.94
CA GLN A 2 -2.32 -20.64 -20.04
C GLN A 2 -0.94 -20.01 -20.27
N GLN A 3 -0.89 -18.71 -20.56
CA GLN A 3 0.38 -18.01 -20.65
C GLN A 3 0.89 -17.80 -19.22
N ASP A 4 1.96 -18.49 -18.87
CA ASP A 4 2.59 -18.47 -17.54
C ASP A 4 3.50 -17.24 -17.33
N HIS A 5 3.54 -16.33 -18.30
CA HIS A 5 4.36 -15.14 -18.24
C HIS A 5 3.66 -13.93 -18.88
N PHE A 6 4.01 -12.74 -18.42
CA PHE A 6 3.63 -11.47 -19.02
C PHE A 6 4.86 -10.75 -19.54
N THR A 7 4.80 -10.21 -20.75
CA THR A 7 5.88 -9.40 -21.31
C THR A 7 5.49 -7.95 -21.42
N PHE A 8 6.38 -7.03 -21.07
CA PHE A 8 6.22 -5.62 -21.40
C PHE A 8 7.52 -5.06 -21.98
N ARG A 9 7.39 -4.00 -22.79
CA ARG A 9 8.53 -3.31 -23.38
C ARG A 9 8.72 -1.95 -22.76
N HIS A 10 9.97 -1.61 -22.48
CA HIS A 10 10.39 -0.29 -22.04
C HIS A 10 11.78 0.02 -22.59
N SER A 11 11.99 1.22 -23.15
CA SER A 11 13.28 1.68 -23.71
C SER A 11 13.97 0.67 -24.63
N ASN A 12 13.21 0.11 -25.57
CA ASN A 12 13.65 -0.95 -26.51
C ASN A 12 14.11 -2.26 -25.87
N LYS A 13 13.91 -2.44 -24.56
CA LYS A 13 14.10 -3.71 -23.85
C LYS A 13 12.76 -4.39 -23.62
N GLU A 14 12.79 -5.70 -23.68
CA GLU A 14 11.66 -6.56 -23.34
C GLU A 14 11.90 -7.18 -21.97
N TYR A 15 10.91 -7.06 -21.11
CA TYR A 15 10.90 -7.60 -19.76
C TYR A 15 9.90 -8.75 -19.72
N VAL A 16 10.32 -9.88 -19.18
CA VAL A 16 9.49 -11.08 -19.00
C VAL A 16 9.24 -11.27 -17.51
N VAL A 17 7.97 -11.30 -17.13
CA VAL A 17 7.51 -11.52 -15.76
C VAL A 17 7.01 -12.95 -15.64
N ASP A 18 7.62 -13.73 -14.76
CA ASP A 18 7.13 -15.05 -14.36
C ASP A 18 5.91 -14.89 -13.44
N THR A 19 4.73 -15.33 -13.92
CA THR A 19 3.48 -15.21 -13.14
C THR A 19 3.25 -16.41 -12.22
N GLN A 20 4.08 -17.45 -12.29
CA GLN A 20 4.02 -18.62 -11.42
C GLN A 20 4.78 -18.41 -10.10
N GLN A 21 5.69 -17.44 -10.05
CA GLN A 21 6.50 -17.11 -8.87
C GLN A 21 6.30 -15.65 -8.41
N PRO A 22 5.07 -15.22 -8.11
CA PRO A 22 4.83 -13.86 -7.62
C PRO A 22 5.40 -13.68 -6.20
N ILE A 23 5.91 -12.48 -5.93
CA ILE A 23 6.21 -12.04 -4.56
C ILE A 23 4.96 -11.37 -3.99
N ASP A 24 4.38 -11.98 -2.96
CA ASP A 24 3.23 -11.41 -2.26
C ASP A 24 3.65 -10.24 -1.36
N LEU A 25 3.15 -9.05 -1.66
CA LEU A 25 3.35 -7.82 -0.89
C LEU A 25 2.15 -7.50 0.03
N SER A 26 1.15 -8.38 0.10
CA SER A 26 -0.07 -8.14 0.84
C SER A 26 0.05 -8.48 2.33
N LEU A 27 -0.59 -7.66 3.15
CA LEU A 27 -1.01 -8.02 4.49
C LEU A 27 -2.48 -8.47 4.40
N PRO A 28 -2.80 -9.73 4.75
CA PRO A 28 -4.16 -10.24 4.62
C PRO A 28 -5.08 -9.62 5.68
N VAL A 29 -6.34 -9.41 5.31
CA VAL A 29 -7.41 -9.13 6.28
C VAL A 29 -7.70 -10.42 7.05
N ASN A 30 -7.61 -10.37 8.38
CA ASN A 30 -7.83 -11.50 9.27
C ASN A 30 -8.41 -11.03 10.62
N SER A 31 -8.83 -11.97 11.46
CA SER A 31 -9.38 -11.69 12.79
C SER A 31 -8.36 -11.85 13.92
N ASN A 32 -7.08 -12.01 13.62
CA ASN A 32 -6.07 -12.29 14.64
C ASN A 32 -5.74 -11.02 15.42
N GLU A 33 -5.48 -11.16 16.72
CA GLU A 33 -5.06 -10.05 17.58
C GLU A 33 -3.72 -9.44 17.15
N ASP A 34 -2.89 -10.24 16.47
CA ASP A 34 -1.59 -9.82 15.92
C ASP A 34 -1.69 -9.05 14.60
N GLN A 35 -2.89 -8.85 14.05
CA GLN A 35 -3.03 -8.05 12.83
C GLN A 35 -2.50 -6.62 13.08
N LEU A 36 -1.81 -6.07 12.08
CA LEU A 36 -1.51 -4.64 12.03
C LEU A 36 -2.78 -3.83 12.33
N SER A 37 -2.65 -2.82 13.17
CA SER A 37 -3.74 -1.90 13.49
C SER A 37 -3.30 -0.45 13.36
N ALA A 38 -4.19 0.38 12.86
CA ALA A 38 -3.98 1.82 12.70
C ALA A 38 -5.28 2.58 12.97
N PHE A 39 -5.15 3.87 13.31
CA PHE A 39 -6.28 4.81 13.46
C PHE A 39 -7.34 4.42 14.49
N TYR A 40 -6.99 3.57 15.45
CA TYR A 40 -7.91 3.00 16.45
C TYR A 40 -9.13 2.29 15.82
N LEU A 41 -9.01 1.84 14.56
CA LEU A 41 -10.06 1.12 13.87
C LEU A 41 -10.19 -0.30 14.45
N PRO A 42 -11.42 -0.84 14.50
CA PRO A 42 -11.64 -2.20 14.98
C PRO A 42 -10.97 -3.23 14.06
N SER A 43 -10.60 -4.38 14.65
CA SER A 43 -10.18 -5.56 13.88
C SER A 43 -11.32 -6.06 12.98
N ALA A 44 -10.95 -6.74 11.90
CA ALA A 44 -11.93 -7.39 11.04
C ALA A 44 -12.62 -8.54 11.78
N THR A 45 -13.91 -8.74 11.52
CA THR A 45 -14.69 -9.85 12.08
C THR A 45 -15.17 -10.76 10.97
N PHE A 46 -15.09 -12.07 11.22
CA PHE A 46 -15.54 -13.13 10.34
C PHE A 46 -16.54 -13.97 11.13
N LYS A 47 -17.77 -14.07 10.64
CA LYS A 47 -18.85 -14.82 11.30
C LYS A 47 -19.60 -15.65 10.27
N ALA A 48 -20.04 -16.85 10.65
CA ALA A 48 -20.95 -17.61 9.81
C ALA A 48 -22.21 -16.77 9.55
N PHE A 49 -22.63 -16.67 8.29
CA PHE A 49 -23.90 -16.06 7.93
C PHE A 49 -25.04 -16.95 8.40
N GLU A 50 -25.98 -16.39 9.15
CA GLU A 50 -27.11 -17.11 9.73
C GLU A 50 -28.43 -16.49 9.25
N ALA A 51 -29.34 -17.33 8.74
CA ALA A 51 -30.64 -16.89 8.23
C ALA A 51 -31.70 -17.98 8.49
N GLY A 52 -32.59 -17.75 9.46
CA GLY A 52 -33.56 -18.76 9.87
C GLY A 52 -32.87 -20.01 10.43
N SER A 53 -33.10 -21.17 9.82
CA SER A 53 -32.42 -22.43 10.17
C SER A 53 -31.10 -22.65 9.44
N TYR A 54 -30.73 -21.78 8.51
CA TYR A 54 -29.47 -21.88 7.77
C TYR A 54 -28.31 -21.33 8.59
N ILE A 55 -27.24 -22.13 8.71
CA ILE A 55 -25.94 -21.73 9.28
C ILE A 55 -24.88 -21.94 8.20
N GLY A 56 -24.22 -20.87 7.78
CA GLY A 56 -23.14 -20.87 6.79
C GLY A 56 -21.81 -21.42 7.30
N ASP A 57 -21.81 -22.57 7.98
CA ASP A 57 -20.60 -23.23 8.46
C ASP A 57 -20.77 -24.75 8.41
N VAL A 58 -19.97 -25.42 7.56
CA VAL A 58 -20.04 -26.88 7.39
C VAL A 58 -19.67 -27.64 8.68
N ARG A 59 -18.86 -27.03 9.54
CA ARG A 59 -18.47 -27.62 10.84
C ARG A 59 -19.63 -27.58 11.84
N ARG A 60 -20.65 -26.74 11.59
CA ARG A 60 -21.88 -26.61 12.37
C ARG A 60 -23.10 -27.24 11.68
N GLY A 61 -22.87 -28.07 10.65
CA GLY A 61 -23.93 -28.78 9.91
C GLY A 61 -24.50 -28.01 8.71
N GLY A 62 -23.92 -26.87 8.33
CA GLY A 62 -24.26 -26.15 7.10
C GLY A 62 -23.88 -26.92 5.84
N SER A 63 -24.56 -26.64 4.73
CA SER A 63 -24.20 -27.21 3.42
C SER A 63 -23.02 -26.51 2.74
N THR A 64 -22.71 -25.28 3.17
CA THR A 64 -21.60 -24.47 2.63
C THR A 64 -20.97 -23.60 3.73
N ASN A 65 -19.74 -23.14 3.51
CA ASN A 65 -19.14 -22.07 4.31
C ASN A 65 -19.51 -20.72 3.67
N CYS A 66 -20.25 -19.92 4.42
CA CYS A 66 -20.68 -18.59 4.01
C CYS A 66 -20.45 -17.65 5.19
N GLU A 67 -19.48 -16.75 5.04
CA GLU A 67 -19.09 -15.83 6.11
C GLU A 67 -19.57 -14.40 5.83
N GLU A 68 -20.11 -13.75 6.85
CA GLU A 68 -20.19 -12.30 6.93
C GLU A 68 -18.82 -11.76 7.37
N VAL A 69 -18.25 -10.88 6.54
CA VAL A 69 -16.99 -10.19 6.83
C VAL A 69 -17.26 -8.70 7.04
N LYS A 70 -16.83 -8.17 8.19
CA LYS A 70 -16.87 -6.74 8.50
C LYS A 70 -15.47 -6.25 8.79
N PHE A 71 -15.03 -5.21 8.08
CA PHE A 71 -13.69 -4.65 8.23
C PHE A 71 -13.66 -3.16 7.82
N CYS A 72 -12.62 -2.45 8.28
CA CYS A 72 -12.30 -1.09 7.90
C CYS A 72 -11.06 -1.12 6.99
N PRO A 73 -11.16 -0.84 5.67
CA PRO A 73 -10.06 -1.01 4.73
C PRO A 73 -8.74 -0.34 5.16
N HIS A 74 -8.81 0.90 5.64
CA HIS A 74 -7.63 1.66 6.09
C HIS A 74 -6.99 1.12 7.38
N GLY A 75 -7.71 0.29 8.15
CA GLY A 75 -7.22 -0.30 9.40
C GLY A 75 -6.91 -1.79 9.30
N ASN A 76 -7.24 -2.45 8.19
CA ASN A 76 -7.16 -3.90 8.07
C ASN A 76 -6.50 -4.30 6.74
N GLY A 77 -5.24 -4.75 6.82
CA GLY A 77 -4.49 -5.28 5.69
C GLY A 77 -4.00 -4.25 4.69
N THR A 78 -3.43 -4.74 3.58
CA THR A 78 -3.04 -3.89 2.45
C THR A 78 -4.28 -3.41 1.72
N HIS A 79 -4.36 -2.11 1.46
CA HIS A 79 -5.50 -1.48 0.80
C HIS A 79 -5.04 -0.44 -0.22
N THR A 80 -6.00 0.08 -0.97
CA THR A 80 -5.80 1.19 -1.89
C THR A 80 -6.85 2.25 -1.63
N GLU A 81 -6.50 3.50 -1.90
CA GLU A 81 -7.37 4.65 -1.74
C GLU A 81 -7.41 5.48 -3.03
N CYS A 82 -8.37 6.40 -3.07
CA CYS A 82 -8.44 7.39 -4.14
C CYS A 82 -8.89 8.73 -3.56
N VAL A 83 -8.91 9.77 -4.40
CA VAL A 83 -9.30 11.13 -4.01
C VAL A 83 -10.71 11.23 -3.39
N GLY A 84 -11.57 10.23 -3.60
CA GLY A 84 -12.85 10.10 -2.89
C GLY A 84 -12.73 9.98 -1.37
N HIS A 85 -11.57 9.56 -0.85
CA HIS A 85 -11.28 9.50 0.58
C HIS A 85 -11.18 10.89 1.23
N ILE A 86 -10.67 11.89 0.50
CA ILE A 86 -10.37 13.23 1.02
C ILE A 86 -11.24 14.34 0.41
N THR A 87 -12.30 13.98 -0.33
CA THR A 87 -13.22 14.95 -0.94
C THR A 87 -14.66 14.72 -0.52
N LYS A 88 -15.50 15.76 -0.63
CA LYS A 88 -16.95 15.64 -0.37
C LYS A 88 -17.67 14.75 -1.39
N ARG A 89 -17.08 14.55 -2.58
CA ARG A 89 -17.67 13.73 -3.65
C ARG A 89 -17.34 12.26 -3.38
N ARG A 90 -18.36 11.40 -3.38
CA ARG A 90 -18.19 9.94 -3.33
C ARG A 90 -17.62 9.45 -4.67
N ILE A 91 -16.31 9.28 -4.73
CA ILE A 91 -15.60 8.66 -5.85
C ILE A 91 -15.11 7.31 -5.39
N ALA A 92 -15.52 6.24 -6.07
CA ALA A 92 -15.11 4.89 -5.74
C ALA A 92 -13.79 4.53 -6.43
N VAL A 93 -12.99 3.67 -5.80
CA VAL A 93 -11.71 3.19 -6.34
C VAL A 93 -11.88 2.58 -7.73
N ASP A 94 -12.94 1.81 -7.94
CA ASP A 94 -13.21 1.17 -9.22
C ASP A 94 -13.43 2.20 -10.35
N GLN A 95 -14.04 3.37 -10.06
CA GLN A 95 -14.22 4.43 -11.04
C GLN A 95 -12.91 5.04 -11.51
N VAL A 96 -11.86 4.99 -10.68
CA VAL A 96 -10.53 5.53 -11.00
C VAL A 96 -9.70 4.52 -11.77
N ILE A 97 -9.82 3.22 -11.45
CA ILE A 97 -8.98 2.15 -12.02
C ILE A 97 -9.61 1.51 -13.27
N ARG A 98 -10.95 1.47 -13.36
CA ARG A 98 -11.67 0.79 -14.46
C ARG A 98 -11.27 1.36 -15.82
N GLY A 99 -10.97 0.47 -16.75
CA GLY A 99 -10.53 0.83 -18.11
C GLY A 99 -9.02 1.15 -18.22
N ARG A 100 -8.25 0.99 -17.13
CA ARG A 100 -6.79 1.08 -17.14
C ARG A 100 -6.16 -0.31 -17.01
N CYS A 101 -4.90 -0.43 -17.41
CA CYS A 101 -4.13 -1.66 -17.22
C CYS A 101 -3.87 -1.91 -15.73
N SER A 102 -4.36 -3.03 -15.20
CA SER A 102 -4.16 -3.41 -13.78
C SER A 102 -2.74 -3.87 -13.47
N LEU A 103 -1.98 -4.28 -14.48
CA LEU A 103 -0.56 -4.57 -14.37
C LEU A 103 0.24 -3.32 -14.72
N VAL A 104 0.94 -2.77 -13.74
CA VAL A 104 1.73 -1.55 -13.90
C VAL A 104 3.19 -1.86 -13.56
N PRO A 105 4.13 -1.65 -14.49
CA PRO A 105 5.55 -1.70 -14.17
C PRO A 105 5.87 -0.72 -13.04
N ALA A 106 6.56 -1.22 -12.01
CA ALA A 106 6.88 -0.46 -10.81
C ALA A 106 8.38 -0.52 -10.50
N LEU A 107 8.90 0.54 -9.87
CA LEU A 107 10.25 0.55 -9.29
C LEU A 107 10.15 0.49 -7.77
N LEU A 108 10.88 -0.46 -7.17
CA LEU A 108 11.02 -0.57 -5.73
C LEU A 108 12.24 0.23 -5.27
N ILE A 109 12.01 1.29 -4.51
CA ILE A 109 13.08 2.05 -3.84
C ILE A 109 13.06 1.77 -2.34
N THR A 110 14.24 1.85 -1.71
CA THR A 110 14.37 1.68 -0.26
C THR A 110 14.81 2.99 0.38
N VAL A 111 14.08 3.44 1.40
CA VAL A 111 14.32 4.72 2.07
C VAL A 111 14.37 4.52 3.59
N SER A 112 15.34 5.12 4.25
CA SER A 112 15.39 5.20 5.70
C SER A 112 14.72 6.49 6.15
N PRO A 113 13.64 6.44 6.96
CA PRO A 113 13.03 7.67 7.50
C PRO A 113 14.02 8.48 8.33
N GLU A 114 14.00 9.79 8.15
CA GLU A 114 14.83 10.75 8.89
C GLU A 114 13.97 11.73 9.68
N THR A 115 14.54 12.56 10.56
CA THR A 115 13.72 13.55 11.26
C THR A 115 13.37 14.70 10.31
N ILE A 116 12.19 15.31 10.48
CA ILE A 116 11.80 16.47 9.66
C ILE A 116 12.86 17.58 9.76
N SER A 117 13.39 17.83 10.97
CA SER A 117 14.46 18.79 11.24
C SER A 117 15.76 18.53 10.46
N SER A 118 16.11 17.27 10.18
CA SER A 118 17.32 16.93 9.41
C SER A 118 17.05 16.81 7.91
N SER A 119 15.79 16.60 7.51
CA SER A 119 15.39 16.32 6.14
C SER A 119 15.59 17.50 5.17
N GLY A 120 15.53 18.73 5.70
CA GLY A 120 15.49 19.96 4.92
C GLY A 120 14.22 20.16 4.08
N ASP A 121 13.22 19.30 4.25
CA ASP A 121 11.88 19.52 3.74
C ASP A 121 11.04 20.27 4.78
N GLU A 122 10.01 20.99 4.32
CA GLU A 122 9.05 21.67 5.18
C GLU A 122 7.73 20.90 5.26
N TYR A 123 7.07 20.99 6.42
CA TYR A 123 5.72 20.45 6.63
C TYR A 123 4.77 21.57 7.07
N GLY A 124 3.80 21.91 6.22
CA GLY A 124 2.90 23.07 6.42
C GLY A 124 1.79 22.88 7.46
N ALA A 125 1.80 21.77 8.22
CA ALA A 125 0.84 21.45 9.27
C ALA A 125 1.57 21.25 10.61
N ALA A 126 0.83 21.08 11.71
CA ALA A 126 1.43 20.80 13.01
C ALA A 126 2.29 19.52 12.96
N HIS A 127 3.53 19.62 13.43
CA HIS A 127 4.52 18.56 13.50
C HIS A 127 5.53 18.84 14.62
N SER A 128 6.32 17.84 14.98
CA SER A 128 7.47 17.99 15.88
C SER A 128 8.78 17.80 15.14
N ASP A 129 9.87 18.44 15.58
CA ASP A 129 11.19 18.38 14.94
C ASP A 129 11.76 16.95 14.85
N ASP A 130 11.33 16.05 15.74
CA ASP A 130 11.72 14.65 15.80
C ASP A 130 10.82 13.71 14.99
N ASP A 131 9.72 14.23 14.40
CA ASP A 131 8.84 13.46 13.52
C ASP A 131 9.65 12.82 12.40
N LYS A 132 9.34 11.56 12.13
CA LYS A 132 10.00 10.81 11.06
C LYS A 132 9.32 11.08 9.73
N VAL A 133 10.12 11.34 8.71
CA VAL A 133 9.63 11.63 7.37
C VAL A 133 10.36 10.83 6.29
N ILE A 134 9.64 10.59 5.22
CA ILE A 134 10.17 10.16 3.93
C ILE A 134 10.33 11.45 3.13
N SER A 135 11.56 11.93 3.03
CA SER A 135 11.89 13.24 2.47
C SER A 135 12.14 13.21 0.96
N SER A 136 12.05 14.37 0.33
CA SER A 136 12.25 14.53 -1.10
C SER A 136 13.69 14.19 -1.48
N ARG A 137 14.65 14.58 -0.63
CA ARG A 137 16.08 14.28 -0.78
C ARG A 137 16.35 12.78 -0.72
N SER A 138 15.83 12.09 0.29
CA SER A 138 16.05 10.65 0.45
C SER A 138 15.40 9.84 -0.66
N VAL A 139 14.21 10.23 -1.12
CA VAL A 139 13.51 9.60 -2.25
C VAL A 139 14.24 9.84 -3.57
N ARG A 140 14.72 11.07 -3.84
CA ARG A 140 15.54 11.37 -5.03
C ARG A 140 16.81 10.53 -5.06
N ALA A 141 17.56 10.49 -3.97
CA ALA A 141 18.78 9.71 -3.87
C ALA A 141 18.53 8.19 -4.07
N ALA A 142 17.49 7.64 -3.43
CA ALA A 142 17.13 6.24 -3.59
C ALA A 142 16.67 5.93 -5.03
N PHE A 143 15.93 6.84 -5.66
CA PHE A 143 15.51 6.71 -7.05
C PHE A 143 16.71 6.71 -8.01
N GLU A 144 17.62 7.67 -7.88
CA GLU A 144 18.84 7.77 -8.71
C GLU A 144 19.75 6.54 -8.58
N GLN A 145 19.79 5.91 -7.40
CA GLN A 145 20.56 4.68 -7.18
C GLN A 145 19.88 3.43 -7.75
N THR A 146 18.56 3.44 -7.94
CA THR A 146 17.78 2.25 -8.32
C THR A 146 17.37 2.27 -9.79
N ILE A 147 17.23 3.45 -10.39
CA ILE A 147 16.80 3.58 -11.79
C ILE A 147 17.78 2.87 -12.74
N VAL A 148 17.22 2.14 -13.69
CA VAL A 148 17.97 1.38 -14.69
C VAL A 148 17.56 1.86 -16.07
N ASP A 149 18.54 2.19 -16.92
CA ASP A 149 18.34 2.64 -18.32
C ASP A 149 17.35 3.81 -18.49
N GLY A 150 17.25 4.71 -17.50
CA GLY A 150 16.32 5.83 -17.54
C GLY A 150 14.84 5.42 -17.40
N PHE A 151 14.55 4.21 -16.91
CA PHE A 151 13.19 3.76 -16.68
C PHE A 151 12.50 4.55 -15.57
N ILE A 152 11.58 5.43 -15.97
CA ILE A 152 10.67 6.11 -15.05
C ILE A 152 9.34 5.34 -15.07
N PRO A 153 9.03 4.54 -14.04
CA PRO A 153 7.79 3.79 -13.98
C PRO A 153 6.60 4.72 -13.67
N ARG A 154 5.39 4.28 -14.06
CA ARG A 154 4.14 4.91 -13.60
C ARG A 154 3.83 4.56 -12.14
N ALA A 155 4.49 3.55 -11.57
CA ALA A 155 4.31 3.13 -10.20
C ALA A 155 5.64 3.13 -9.42
N ILE A 156 5.62 3.62 -8.19
CA ILE A 156 6.75 3.49 -7.25
C ILE A 156 6.29 2.75 -6.00
N VAL A 157 7.11 1.80 -5.56
CA VAL A 157 6.98 1.12 -4.27
C VAL A 157 8.07 1.67 -3.35
N ILE A 158 7.68 2.28 -2.23
CA ILE A 158 8.61 2.75 -1.20
C ILE A 158 8.63 1.74 -0.07
N ARG A 159 9.77 1.05 0.08
CA ARG A 159 10.08 0.22 1.25
C ARG A 159 10.83 1.06 2.28
N THR A 160 10.26 1.24 3.45
CA THR A 160 10.91 1.97 4.55
C THR A 160 11.66 1.05 5.50
N THR A 161 12.84 1.47 5.95
CA THR A 161 13.64 0.73 6.92
C THR A 161 13.36 1.18 8.37
N PRO A 162 13.45 0.27 9.36
CA PRO A 162 13.60 -1.18 9.21
C PRO A 162 12.35 -1.83 8.60
N ASN A 163 12.56 -2.90 7.81
CA ASN A 163 11.50 -3.64 7.11
C ASN A 163 11.57 -5.14 7.46
N GLY A 164 11.46 -5.46 8.76
CA GLY A 164 11.46 -6.85 9.25
C GLY A 164 10.06 -7.38 9.57
N GLU A 165 9.98 -8.65 9.99
CA GLU A 165 8.73 -9.33 10.38
C GLU A 165 7.83 -8.53 11.35
N PRO A 166 8.35 -7.81 12.38
CA PRO A 166 7.50 -7.04 13.29
C PRO A 166 6.66 -5.96 12.61
N LYS A 167 7.04 -5.53 11.40
CA LYS A 167 6.28 -4.54 10.64
C LYS A 167 4.93 -5.07 10.18
N ARG A 168 4.80 -6.39 9.98
CA ARG A 168 3.55 -7.06 9.57
C ARG A 168 2.48 -7.04 10.66
N THR A 169 2.90 -6.85 11.92
CA THR A 169 2.03 -6.86 13.12
C THR A 169 2.07 -5.52 13.89
N GLY A 170 2.60 -4.47 13.25
CA GLY A 170 2.80 -3.16 13.86
C GLY A 170 1.50 -2.54 14.39
N LYS A 171 1.58 -1.89 15.56
CA LYS A 171 0.47 -1.16 16.18
C LYS A 171 0.73 0.34 16.00
N TYR A 172 0.00 0.96 15.08
CA TYR A 172 0.22 2.34 14.66
C TYR A 172 -0.78 3.33 15.29
N SER A 173 -1.87 2.84 15.88
CA SER A 173 -2.82 3.66 16.61
C SER A 173 -2.14 4.36 17.80
N GLY A 174 -2.24 5.69 17.86
CA GLY A 174 -1.60 6.50 18.91
C GLY A 174 -0.11 6.72 18.72
N ASN A 175 0.46 6.21 17.63
CA ASN A 175 1.84 6.45 17.25
C ASN A 175 1.89 7.38 16.03
N ASN A 176 3.06 7.95 15.75
CA ASN A 176 3.31 8.79 14.58
C ASN A 176 4.20 8.03 13.59
N PRO A 177 3.65 7.15 12.72
CA PRO A 177 4.44 6.49 11.69
C PRO A 177 5.09 7.52 10.76
N PRO A 178 6.23 7.18 10.13
CA PRO A 178 6.83 8.08 9.16
C PRO A 178 5.88 8.47 8.03
N TYR A 179 5.94 9.74 7.61
CA TYR A 179 5.05 10.26 6.57
C TYR A 179 5.81 10.94 5.43
N LEU A 180 5.17 11.01 4.25
CA LEU A 180 5.71 11.74 3.09
C LEU A 180 5.59 13.24 3.30
N THR A 181 6.64 13.97 2.99
CA THR A 181 6.58 15.44 2.94
C THR A 181 5.86 15.93 1.68
N PRO A 182 5.31 17.16 1.67
CA PRO A 182 4.75 17.78 0.46
C PRO A 182 5.75 17.81 -0.70
N ALA A 183 7.02 18.10 -0.42
CA ALA A 183 8.09 18.11 -1.43
C ALA A 183 8.28 16.72 -2.07
N THR A 184 8.17 15.65 -1.28
CA THR A 184 8.22 14.27 -1.79
C THR A 184 7.04 13.97 -2.71
N ALA A 185 5.82 14.32 -2.30
CA ALA A 185 4.63 14.12 -3.12
C ALA A 185 4.71 14.91 -4.43
N GLN A 186 5.26 16.14 -4.40
CA GLN A 186 5.47 16.95 -5.60
C GLN A 186 6.52 16.34 -6.52
N TYR A 187 7.66 15.89 -5.99
CA TYR A 187 8.68 15.21 -6.79
C TYR A 187 8.12 13.99 -7.52
N LEU A 188 7.43 13.11 -6.80
CA LEU A 188 6.84 11.90 -7.36
C LEU A 188 5.80 12.23 -8.45
N SER A 189 4.88 13.16 -8.17
CA SER A 189 3.76 13.45 -9.08
C SER A 189 4.10 14.37 -10.24
N LYS A 190 4.94 15.39 -10.05
CA LYS A 190 5.23 16.42 -11.06
C LYS A 190 6.53 16.17 -11.82
N ASP A 191 7.57 15.75 -11.11
CA ASP A 191 8.89 15.60 -11.74
C ASP A 191 9.05 14.21 -12.37
N LEU A 192 8.53 13.17 -11.70
CA LEU A 192 8.58 11.78 -12.19
C LEU A 192 7.28 11.32 -12.88
N ASN A 193 6.19 12.08 -12.78
CA ASN A 193 4.88 11.72 -13.31
C ASN A 193 4.39 10.32 -12.84
N VAL A 194 4.62 10.01 -11.57
CA VAL A 194 4.14 8.78 -10.93
C VAL A 194 2.62 8.85 -10.75
N GLU A 195 1.93 7.81 -11.21
CA GLU A 195 0.47 7.67 -11.12
C GLU A 195 0.06 6.80 -9.92
N HIS A 196 0.91 5.85 -9.52
CA HIS A 196 0.65 4.90 -8.45
C HIS A 196 1.78 4.90 -7.42
N LEU A 197 1.43 5.14 -6.16
CA LEU A 197 2.37 5.07 -5.05
C LEU A 197 1.95 3.95 -4.11
N LEU A 198 2.86 3.02 -3.86
CA LEU A 198 2.72 1.99 -2.82
C LEU A 198 3.67 2.34 -1.69
N LEU A 199 3.15 2.37 -0.47
CA LEU A 199 3.90 2.66 0.73
C LEU A 199 3.66 1.55 1.76
N ASP A 200 4.72 1.14 2.44
CA ASP A 200 4.68 0.09 3.46
C ASP A 200 4.36 0.62 4.88
N LEU A 201 3.66 1.75 4.97
CA LEU A 201 3.25 2.41 6.20
C LEU A 201 1.77 2.80 6.11
N PRO A 202 1.02 2.74 7.23
CA PRO A 202 -0.34 3.24 7.25
C PRO A 202 -0.35 4.77 7.14
N ARG A 203 -1.30 5.32 6.40
CA ARG A 203 -1.53 6.76 6.25
C ARG A 203 -3.00 7.13 6.39
#